data_AF-A0A819G7E5-F1
#
_entry.id   AF-A0A819G7E5-F1
#
_cell.length_a   1.000
_cell.length_b   1.000
_cell.length_c   1.000
_cell.angle_alpha   90.00
_cell.angle_beta   90.00
_cell.angle_gamma   90.00
#
_symmetry.space_group_name_H-M   'P 1'
#
loop_
_entity.id
_entity.type
_entity.pdbx_description
1 polymer ?
#
loop_
_entity_poly.entity_id
_entity_poly.type
_entity_poly.pdbx_seq_one_letter_code
_entity_poly.pdbx_strand_id
1 'polypeptide(L)'
;MFELQSDDDDWTRVIHHDLNIKRRTCTTFIPQLSATSDSSRSRDNVQCGCNRLRREHSWDVFDGNDPEWNKNQHTTSAYNNAYGYKPDTHAHYIRCDIETQPSVLVKLMFDVWRVNTPRLIMCIMGGAKYVK
;
A
#
# COMPACT_ATOMS: atom_id res chain seq x y z
N MET A 1 17.55 0.10 -35.76
CA MET A 1 17.24 1.46 -35.26
C MET A 1 16.39 1.26 -34.03
N PHE A 2 17.02 1.18 -32.86
CA PHE A 2 16.32 0.99 -31.59
C PHE A 2 16.00 2.39 -31.08
N GLU A 3 14.73 2.77 -31.14
CA GLU A 3 14.26 3.98 -30.47
C GLU A 3 14.40 3.75 -28.96
N LEU A 4 15.33 4.49 -28.36
CA LEU A 4 15.35 4.73 -26.93
C LEU A 4 14.06 5.48 -26.59
N GLN A 5 13.04 4.78 -26.09
CA GLN A 5 11.93 5.41 -25.38
C GLN A 5 12.45 5.90 -24.03
N SER A 6 13.11 7.05 -24.05
CA SER A 6 13.38 7.86 -22.86
C SER A 6 12.60 9.16 -23.03
N ASP A 7 11.46 9.25 -22.36
CA ASP A 7 10.91 10.48 -21.78
C ASP A 7 9.67 10.09 -20.94
N ASP A 8 9.87 10.07 -19.62
CA ASP A 8 8.89 10.31 -18.55
C ASP A 8 7.47 9.75 -18.73
N ASP A 9 7.31 8.47 -18.39
CA ASP A 9 6.04 7.93 -17.88
C ASP A 9 5.76 8.47 -16.45
N ASP A 10 5.78 9.80 -16.30
CA ASP A 10 5.44 10.46 -15.05
C ASP A 10 3.92 10.39 -14.83
N TRP A 11 3.47 9.23 -14.35
CA TRP A 11 2.07 9.02 -13.98
C TRP A 11 1.70 9.75 -12.70
N THR A 12 2.59 10.53 -12.08
CA THR A 12 2.30 11.31 -10.85
C THR A 12 1.06 12.17 -11.04
N ARG A 13 0.96 12.87 -12.18
CA ARG A 13 -0.21 13.71 -12.45
C ARG A 13 -1.48 12.86 -12.54
N VAL A 14 -1.45 11.78 -13.31
CA VAL A 14 -2.61 10.91 -13.53
C VAL A 14 -3.06 10.23 -12.22
N ILE A 15 -2.10 9.73 -11.43
CA ILE A 15 -2.35 9.04 -10.17
C ILE A 15 -2.93 10.01 -9.13
N HIS A 16 -2.40 11.23 -9.02
CA HIS A 16 -2.83 12.17 -7.97
C HIS A 16 -4.00 13.06 -8.34
N HIS A 17 -4.07 13.53 -9.58
CA HIS A 17 -5.07 14.48 -10.02
C HIS A 17 -6.21 13.81 -10.76
N ASP A 18 -5.91 12.98 -11.77
CA ASP A 18 -6.94 12.48 -12.68
C ASP A 18 -7.72 11.29 -12.07
N LEU A 19 -7.00 10.36 -11.45
CA LEU A 19 -7.55 9.16 -10.82
C LEU A 19 -7.65 9.26 -9.29
N ASN A 20 -6.94 10.23 -8.69
CA ASN A 20 -6.92 10.49 -7.24
C ASN A 20 -6.69 9.24 -6.39
N ILE A 21 -5.80 8.35 -6.81
CA ILE A 21 -5.49 7.11 -6.11
C ILE A 21 -4.66 7.45 -4.86
N LYS A 22 -5.20 7.08 -3.69
CA LYS A 22 -4.57 7.29 -2.38
C LYS A 22 -3.96 6.02 -1.84
N ARG A 23 -3.16 6.15 -0.78
CA ARG A 23 -2.74 5.03 0.06
C ARG A 23 -3.25 5.22 1.48
N ARG A 24 -3.46 4.13 2.20
CA ARG A 24 -3.78 4.17 3.62
C ARG A 24 -2.52 4.28 4.50
N THR A 25 -2.56 5.18 5.48
CA THR A 25 -1.51 5.37 6.50
C THR A 25 -2.05 5.25 7.90
N CYS A 26 -1.31 4.58 8.79
CA CYS A 26 -1.58 4.57 10.21
C CYS A 26 -1.27 5.96 10.81
N THR A 27 -2.24 6.59 11.44
CA THR A 27 -2.13 7.92 12.05
C THR A 27 -2.05 7.87 13.57
N THR A 28 -2.48 6.75 14.17
CA THR A 28 -2.49 6.55 15.61
C THR A 28 -1.80 5.23 15.96
N PHE A 29 -0.73 5.32 16.75
CA PHE A 29 -0.01 4.17 17.27
C PHE A 29 -0.74 3.64 18.51
N ILE A 30 -1.34 2.45 18.37
CA ILE A 30 -1.97 1.72 19.47
C ILE A 30 -1.08 0.50 19.81
N PRO A 31 -0.34 0.51 20.93
CA PRO A 31 0.60 -0.56 21.26
C PRO A 31 -0.12 -1.89 21.51
N GLN A 32 0.41 -2.97 20.93
CA GLN A 32 -0.04 -4.33 21.21
C GLN A 32 0.81 -4.92 22.33
N LEU A 33 0.23 -4.97 23.54
CA LEU A 33 0.88 -5.52 24.73
C LEU A 33 0.96 -7.06 24.73
N SER A 34 0.30 -7.72 23.77
CA SER A 34 0.26 -9.18 23.62
C SER A 34 1.57 -9.79 23.07
N ALA A 35 2.51 -8.98 22.61
CA ALA A 35 3.70 -9.45 21.89
C ALA A 35 4.93 -9.78 22.76
N THR A 36 4.74 -10.16 24.04
CA THR A 36 5.71 -10.63 25.07
C THR A 36 6.07 -9.62 26.16
N SER A 37 5.91 -10.08 27.41
CA SER A 37 6.13 -9.42 28.71
C SER A 37 7.59 -9.10 29.06
N ASP A 38 8.44 -8.83 28.07
CA ASP A 38 9.84 -8.46 28.33
C ASP A 38 9.96 -6.96 28.51
N SER A 39 10.15 -6.56 29.76
CA SER A 39 10.44 -5.18 30.22
C SER A 39 11.76 -4.61 29.69
N SER A 40 12.47 -5.32 28.80
CA SER A 40 13.75 -4.93 28.21
C SER A 40 13.64 -4.40 26.77
N ARG A 41 12.46 -4.46 26.13
CA ARG A 41 12.32 -3.96 24.75
C ARG A 41 12.33 -2.44 24.70
N SER A 42 13.21 -1.88 23.88
CA SER A 42 13.16 -0.46 23.53
C SER A 42 11.81 -0.11 22.91
N ARG A 43 11.33 1.11 23.16
CA ARG A 43 10.05 1.64 22.63
C ARG A 43 9.93 1.46 21.11
N ASP A 44 11.06 1.47 20.40
CA ASP A 44 11.16 1.29 18.95
C ASP A 44 10.78 -0.12 18.46
N ASN A 45 10.83 -1.12 19.34
CA ASN A 45 10.49 -2.51 19.07
C ASN A 45 9.04 -2.87 19.47
N VAL A 46 8.25 -1.91 19.96
CA VAL A 46 6.85 -2.15 20.28
C VAL A 46 6.02 -2.15 18.99
N GLN A 47 5.19 -3.18 18.83
CA GLN A 47 4.32 -3.34 17.67
C GLN A 47 3.00 -2.60 17.86
N CYS A 48 2.56 -1.89 16.83
CA CYS A 48 1.23 -1.28 16.75
C CYS A 48 0.19 -2.33 16.36
N GLY A 49 -1.09 -2.06 16.62
CA GLY A 49 -2.20 -2.90 16.12
C GLY A 49 -2.27 -2.99 14.58
N CYS A 50 -1.60 -2.10 13.85
CA CYS A 50 -1.41 -2.22 12.40
C CYS A 50 -0.31 -3.22 11.99
N ASN A 51 0.28 -3.94 12.96
CA ASN A 51 1.39 -4.89 12.83
C ASN A 51 2.75 -4.31 12.43
N ARG A 52 2.89 -2.98 12.41
CA ARG A 52 4.17 -2.31 12.19
C ARG A 52 4.82 -1.90 13.50
N LEU A 53 6.14 -1.86 13.54
CA LEU A 53 6.89 -1.43 14.72
C LEU A 53 6.84 0.10 14.89
N ARG A 54 7.07 0.61 16.10
CA ARG A 54 7.07 2.06 16.36
C ARG A 54 8.07 2.80 15.47
N ARG A 55 9.26 2.22 15.23
CA ARG A 55 10.29 2.77 14.33
C ARG A 55 9.88 2.85 12.85
N GLU A 56 8.85 2.11 12.45
CA GLU A 56 8.37 2.05 11.07
C GLU A 56 7.24 3.03 10.79
N HIS A 57 6.71 3.67 11.84
CA HIS A 57 5.75 4.75 11.74
C HIS A 57 6.48 6.05 11.42
N SER A 58 5.76 6.97 10.78
CA SER A 58 6.26 8.33 10.62
C SER A 58 6.32 9.03 11.99
N TRP A 59 7.15 10.07 12.08
CA TRP A 59 7.39 10.79 13.33
C TRP A 59 6.14 11.54 13.84
N ASP A 60 5.21 11.86 12.95
CA ASP A 60 3.97 12.60 13.19
C ASP A 60 2.78 11.72 13.64
N VAL A 61 2.99 10.41 13.81
CA VAL A 61 1.96 9.50 14.32
C VAL A 61 1.68 9.78 15.80
N PHE A 62 0.40 9.93 16.14
CA PHE A 62 -0.05 10.15 17.52
C PHE A 62 0.04 8.84 18.31
N ASP A 63 0.56 8.88 19.53
CA ASP A 63 0.46 7.73 20.43
C ASP A 63 -0.93 7.73 21.09
N GLY A 64 -1.72 6.69 20.82
CA GLY A 64 -3.07 6.53 21.37
C GLY A 64 -3.13 5.46 22.45
N ASN A 65 -4.14 5.57 23.30
CA ASN A 65 -4.37 4.65 24.43
C ASN A 65 -5.67 3.85 24.27
N ASP A 66 -6.22 3.79 23.06
CA ASP A 66 -7.44 3.03 22.79
C ASP A 66 -7.23 1.54 23.09
N PRO A 67 -8.24 0.83 23.60
CA PRO A 67 -8.11 -0.57 24.01
C PRO A 67 -7.84 -1.50 22.83
N GLU A 68 -8.32 -1.15 21.64
CA GLU A 68 -8.16 -1.95 20.42
C GLU A 68 -7.85 -1.03 19.24
N TRP A 69 -6.99 -1.50 18.34
CA TRP A 69 -6.70 -0.80 17.10
C TRP A 69 -7.79 -1.04 16.06
N ASN A 70 -8.32 0.03 15.48
CA ASN A 70 -9.37 0.00 14.47
C ASN A 70 -8.92 0.71 13.19
N LYS A 71 -9.00 0.01 12.07
CA LYS A 71 -8.61 0.55 10.75
C LYS A 71 -9.33 1.86 10.39
N ASN A 72 -10.59 2.02 10.77
CA ASN A 72 -11.38 3.19 10.36
C ASN A 72 -11.07 4.42 11.22
N GLN A 73 -10.57 4.23 12.44
CA GLN A 73 -10.29 5.31 13.39
C GLN A 73 -8.81 5.69 13.41
N HIS A 74 -7.91 4.71 13.24
CA HIS A 74 -6.47 4.89 13.42
C HIS A 74 -5.70 4.93 12.10
N THR A 75 -6.41 5.00 10.97
CA THR A 75 -5.80 5.21 9.66
C THR A 75 -6.50 6.29 8.88
N THR A 76 -5.79 6.91 7.94
CA THR A 76 -6.34 7.87 6.99
C THR A 76 -5.84 7.61 5.59
N SER A 77 -6.58 8.14 4.61
CA SER A 77 -6.18 8.19 3.21
C SER A 77 -5.19 9.33 3.01
N ALA A 78 -3.99 8.99 2.53
CA ALA A 78 -2.90 9.93 2.26
C ALA A 78 -2.52 9.92 0.77
N TYR A 79 -1.77 10.95 0.34
CA TYR A 79 -1.18 10.95 -1.00
C TYR A 79 -0.31 9.70 -1.21
N ASN A 80 -0.42 9.16 -2.42
CA ASN A 80 0.34 7.98 -2.79
C ASN A 80 1.81 8.35 -3.01
N ASN A 81 2.70 7.49 -2.56
CA ASN A 81 4.13 7.64 -2.77
C ASN A 81 4.80 6.30 -3.10
N ALA A 82 3.99 5.30 -3.43
CA ALA A 82 4.42 3.92 -3.67
C ALA A 82 3.79 3.42 -4.97
N TYR A 83 4.32 3.90 -6.09
CA TYR A 83 3.96 3.52 -7.44
C TYR A 83 5.17 3.63 -8.36
N GLY A 84 5.13 2.94 -9.48
CA GLY A 84 6.15 3.08 -10.52
C GLY A 84 6.22 1.88 -11.44
N TYR A 85 7.34 1.81 -12.16
CA TYR A 85 7.67 0.76 -13.11
C TYR A 85 8.94 0.04 -12.66
N LYS A 86 8.93 -1.28 -12.73
CA LYS A 86 10.10 -2.12 -12.46
C LYS A 86 10.65 -2.66 -13.80
N PRO A 87 11.79 -2.12 -14.29
CA PRO A 87 12.35 -2.50 -15.58
C PRO A 87 12.67 -3.99 -15.69
N ASP A 88 13.27 -4.59 -14.66
CA ASP A 88 13.71 -5.99 -14.68
C ASP A 88 12.59 -6.99 -14.95
N THR A 89 11.37 -6.66 -14.54
CA THR A 89 10.19 -7.52 -14.68
C THR A 89 9.16 -6.94 -15.63
N HIS A 90 9.44 -5.79 -16.24
CA HIS A 90 8.49 -4.99 -17.03
C HIS A 90 7.13 -4.79 -16.32
N ALA A 91 7.15 -4.58 -15.00
CA ALA A 91 5.94 -4.59 -14.18
C ALA A 91 5.60 -3.20 -13.66
N HIS A 92 4.34 -2.79 -13.88
CA HIS A 92 3.74 -1.65 -13.22
C HIS A 92 3.27 -2.03 -11.82
N TYR A 93 3.49 -1.15 -10.84
CA TYR A 93 2.97 -1.35 -9.49
C TYR A 93 2.42 -0.05 -8.91
N ILE A 94 1.42 -0.22 -8.05
CA ILE A 94 0.81 0.86 -7.28
C ILE A 94 0.27 0.30 -5.97
N ARG A 95 0.48 1.01 -4.87
CA ARG A 95 -0.20 0.75 -3.59
C ARG A 95 -1.52 1.50 -3.57
N CYS A 96 -2.63 0.84 -3.25
CA CYS A 96 -3.94 1.48 -3.19
C CYS A 96 -4.53 1.45 -1.79
N ASP A 97 -5.34 2.46 -1.46
CA ASP A 97 -6.25 2.42 -0.33
C ASP A 97 -7.35 1.38 -0.56
N ILE A 98 -7.82 0.73 0.50
CA ILE A 98 -8.93 -0.23 0.47
C ILE A 98 -10.24 0.42 -0.02
N GLU A 99 -10.40 1.72 0.14
CA GLU A 99 -11.56 2.49 -0.33
C GLU A 99 -11.47 2.85 -1.83
N THR A 100 -10.37 2.53 -2.51
CA THR A 100 -10.22 2.82 -3.94
C THR A 100 -11.22 1.99 -4.74
N GLN A 101 -12.09 2.65 -5.51
CA GLN A 101 -13.08 1.96 -6.32
C GLN A 101 -12.42 1.10 -7.42
N PRO A 102 -12.86 -0.15 -7.65
CA PRO A 102 -12.29 -1.01 -8.69
C PRO A 102 -12.32 -0.37 -10.10
N SER A 103 -13.34 0.44 -10.40
CA SER A 103 -13.45 1.17 -11.67
C SER A 103 -12.28 2.12 -11.94
N VAL A 104 -11.68 2.70 -10.88
CA VAL A 104 -10.48 3.55 -10.99
C VAL A 104 -9.26 2.71 -11.38
N LEU A 105 -9.13 1.51 -10.80
CA LEU A 105 -8.03 0.58 -11.13
C LEU A 105 -8.16 0.03 -12.55
N VAL A 106 -9.39 -0.23 -13.00
CA VAL A 106 -9.69 -0.63 -14.38
C VAL A 106 -9.23 0.46 -15.38
N LYS A 107 -9.56 1.73 -15.12
CA LYS A 107 -9.08 2.87 -15.93
C LYS A 107 -7.56 2.97 -15.93
N LEU A 108 -6.92 2.84 -14.75
CA LEU A 108 -5.47 2.84 -14.65
C LEU A 108 -4.84 1.75 -15.53
N MET A 109 -5.36 0.51 -15.43
CA MET A 109 -4.81 -0.62 -16.18
C MET A 109 -4.96 -0.47 -17.68
N PHE A 110 -6.15 -0.11 -18.16
CA PHE A 110 -6.44 -0.11 -19.60
C PHE A 110 -6.09 1.21 -20.28
N ASP A 111 -6.36 2.34 -19.65
CA ASP A 111 -6.20 3.66 -20.29
C ASP A 111 -4.77 4.20 -20.10
N VAL A 112 -4.18 4.00 -18.90
CA VAL A 112 -2.87 4.56 -18.53
C VAL A 112 -1.75 3.57 -18.80
N TRP A 113 -1.83 2.38 -18.22
CA TRP A 113 -0.82 1.32 -18.41
C TRP A 113 -0.95 0.57 -19.74
N ARG A 114 -2.00 0.87 -20.52
CA ARG A 114 -2.25 0.31 -21.86
C ARG A 114 -2.21 -1.21 -21.88
N VAL A 115 -2.70 -1.85 -20.81
CA VAL A 115 -2.88 -3.31 -20.79
C VAL A 115 -3.93 -3.66 -21.84
N ASN A 116 -3.68 -4.70 -22.64
CA ASN A 116 -4.67 -5.14 -23.63
C ASN A 116 -5.89 -5.75 -22.94
N THR A 117 -7.09 -5.46 -23.46
CA THR A 117 -8.33 -6.05 -22.94
C THR A 117 -8.30 -7.58 -23.08
N PRO A 118 -8.37 -8.35 -21.97
CA PRO A 118 -8.33 -9.79 -22.04
C PRO A 118 -9.66 -10.35 -22.56
N ARG A 119 -9.60 -11.45 -23.32
CA ARG A 119 -10.80 -12.18 -23.78
C ARG A 119 -11.34 -13.17 -22.75
N LEU A 120 -10.55 -13.47 -21.72
CA LEU A 120 -10.85 -14.40 -20.63
C LEU A 120 -10.12 -13.96 -19.38
N ILE A 121 -10.79 -14.03 -18.22
CA ILE A 121 -10.19 -13.78 -16.91
C ILE A 121 -10.26 -15.09 -16.12
N MET A 122 -9.11 -15.57 -15.64
CA MET A 122 -9.02 -16.74 -14.77
C MET A 122 -8.64 -16.27 -13.35
N CYS A 123 -9.42 -16.68 -12.36
CA CYS A 123 -9.13 -16.43 -10.95
C CYS A 123 -8.64 -17.73 -10.31
N ILE A 124 -7.35 -17.78 -9.97
CA ILE A 124 -6.73 -18.93 -9.30
C ILE A 124 -6.54 -18.54 -7.82
N MET A 125 -7.17 -19.28 -6.92
CA MET A 125 -7.10 -19.06 -5.47
C MET A 125 -6.39 -20.24 -4.79
N GLY A 126 -5.60 -19.97 -3.75
CA GLY A 126 -4.87 -20.97 -2.98
C GLY A 126 -4.37 -20.42 -1.65
N GLY A 127 -3.86 -21.31 -0.78
CA GLY A 127 -3.27 -20.92 0.49
C GLY A 127 -1.78 -20.55 0.36
N ALA A 128 -1.32 -19.55 1.11
CA ALA A 128 0.09 -19.15 1.11
C ALA A 128 1.03 -20.19 1.77
N LYS A 129 0.48 -21.10 2.58
CA LYS A 129 1.25 -22.18 3.21
C LYS A 129 1.41 -23.33 2.23
N TYR A 130 2.65 -23.76 2.04
CA TYR A 130 2.95 -25.00 1.34
C TYR A 130 2.25 -26.17 2.03
N VAL A 131 1.46 -26.90 1.25
CA VAL A 131 1.00 -28.23 1.66
C VAL A 131 2.16 -29.17 1.37
N LYS A 132 2.70 -29.78 2.43
CA LYS A 132 3.74 -30.81 2.32
C LYS A 132 3.11 -32.14 1.92
#